data_AF-A0A9D1FTQ8-F1
#
_entry.id   AF-A0A9D1FTQ8-F1
#
_cell.length_a   1.000
_cell.length_b   1.000
_cell.length_c   1.000
_cell.angle_alpha   90.00
_cell.angle_beta   90.00
_cell.angle_gamma   90.00
#
_symmetry.space_group_name_H-M   'P 1'
#
loop_
_entity.id
_entity.type
_entity.pdbx_description
1 polymer ?
#
loop_
_entity_poly.entity_id
_entity_poly.type
_entity_poly.pdbx_seq_one_letter_code
_entity_poly.pdbx_strand_id
1 'polypeptide(L)'
;MQVSFNGINNVRIFKKEYAKYGAYITQDNNVKQGDKHYTVVKISCNLSDDENGMDLTEFRNALAKSGDRYESNCINHQEPDKVELILTRQDVKDTKGHVSMSDFMINNFEIMLNSKETLPMFSYIARLSRKIASLEGLNQPRKDCINLINKSAEDEAVKFIESI
;
A
#
# COMPACT_ATOMS: atom_id res chain seq x y z
N MET A 1 -13.68 23.77 21.39
CA MET A 1 -12.79 22.66 20.99
C MET A 1 -13.46 22.00 19.79
N GLN A 2 -13.00 22.29 18.58
CA GLN A 2 -13.62 21.78 17.36
C GLN A 2 -12.97 20.43 17.09
N VAL A 3 -13.74 19.34 17.26
CA VAL A 3 -13.29 17.99 16.87
C VAL A 3 -13.37 17.97 15.35
N SER A 4 -12.24 18.15 14.68
CA SER A 4 -12.16 18.03 13.22
C SER A 4 -12.06 16.55 12.86
N PHE A 5 -13.12 16.02 12.26
CA PHE A 5 -13.08 14.71 11.60
C PHE A 5 -12.54 14.97 10.18
N ASN A 6 -11.33 14.48 9.88
CA ASN A 6 -10.63 14.78 8.63
C ASN A 6 -10.81 13.65 7.58
N GLY A 7 -11.98 13.01 7.51
CA GLY A 7 -12.28 11.89 6.61
C GLY A 7 -11.56 10.57 6.95
N ILE A 8 -10.42 10.64 7.66
CA ILE A 8 -9.58 9.51 8.04
C ILE A 8 -9.35 9.55 9.55
N ASN A 9 -9.85 8.54 10.25
CA ASN A 9 -9.83 8.45 11.70
C ASN A 9 -9.11 7.19 12.17
N ASN A 10 -8.71 7.17 13.45
CA ASN A 10 -8.15 6.00 14.13
C ASN A 10 -6.91 5.39 13.44
N VAL A 11 -6.04 6.21 12.87
CA VAL A 11 -4.85 5.76 12.15
C VAL A 11 -3.88 5.03 13.09
N ARG A 12 -3.60 3.77 12.77
CA ARG A 12 -2.59 2.93 13.43
C ARG A 12 -1.59 2.46 12.40
N ILE A 13 -0.30 2.60 12.72
CA ILE A 13 0.80 2.25 11.83
C ILE A 13 1.71 1.27 12.56
N PHE A 14 1.96 0.13 11.92
CA PHE A 14 2.85 -0.91 12.42
C PHE A 14 3.94 -1.18 11.38
N LYS A 15 5.15 -1.43 11.86
CA LYS A 15 6.29 -1.83 11.05
C LYS A 15 6.90 -3.10 11.61
N LYS A 16 7.23 -4.04 10.75
CA LYS A 16 7.99 -5.26 11.09
C LYS A 16 9.09 -5.45 10.06
N GLU A 17 10.30 -5.70 10.52
CA GLU A 17 11.45 -6.02 9.68
C GLU A 17 11.97 -7.41 10.03
N TYR A 18 12.36 -8.18 9.01
CA TYR A 18 12.99 -9.48 9.19
C TYR A 18 13.81 -9.85 7.95
N ALA A 19 14.73 -10.80 8.09
CA ALA A 19 15.50 -11.34 6.98
C ALA A 19 15.21 -12.84 6.83
N LYS A 20 15.24 -13.32 5.59
CA LYS A 20 15.12 -14.75 5.28
C LYS A 20 15.99 -15.10 4.08
N TYR A 21 16.75 -16.18 4.17
CA TYR A 21 17.48 -16.73 3.04
C TYR A 21 16.51 -17.35 2.02
N GLY A 22 16.67 -17.05 0.74
CA GLY A 22 15.83 -17.64 -0.30
C GLY A 22 16.21 -17.21 -1.71
N ALA A 23 15.43 -17.69 -2.67
CA ALA A 23 15.60 -17.35 -4.08
C ALA A 23 15.02 -15.96 -4.41
N TYR A 24 15.68 -15.27 -5.35
CA TYR A 24 15.25 -14.01 -5.94
C TYR A 24 15.70 -13.93 -7.42
N ILE A 25 15.04 -13.06 -8.18
CA ILE A 25 15.36 -12.79 -9.59
C ILE A 25 16.20 -11.51 -9.63
N THR A 26 17.36 -11.56 -10.29
CA THR A 26 18.23 -10.41 -10.51
C THR A 26 17.71 -9.53 -11.64
N GLN A 27 18.25 -8.31 -11.79
CA GLN A 27 17.86 -7.39 -12.88
C GLN A 27 18.10 -7.97 -14.29
N ASP A 28 19.04 -8.89 -14.44
CA ASP A 28 19.32 -9.63 -15.68
C ASP A 28 18.51 -10.93 -15.80
N ASN A 29 17.36 -11.02 -15.11
CA ASN A 29 16.43 -12.15 -15.13
C ASN A 29 17.04 -13.51 -14.74
N ASN A 30 18.11 -13.52 -13.95
CA ASN A 30 18.72 -14.74 -13.44
C ASN A 30 18.22 -15.07 -12.03
N VAL A 31 18.04 -16.36 -11.74
CA VAL A 31 17.66 -16.81 -10.40
C VAL A 31 18.92 -16.96 -9.55
N LYS A 32 18.95 -16.30 -8.39
CA LYS A 32 20.00 -16.41 -7.38
C LYS A 32 19.41 -16.69 -6.00
N GLN A 33 20.26 -17.10 -5.06
CA GLN A 33 19.92 -17.25 -3.65
C GLN A 33 20.72 -16.27 -2.80
N GLY A 34 20.11 -15.78 -1.73
CA GLY A 34 20.74 -14.82 -0.82
C GLY A 34 19.81 -14.36 0.28
N ASP A 35 20.31 -13.45 1.11
CA ASP A 35 19.53 -12.85 2.18
C ASP A 35 18.54 -11.83 1.62
N LYS A 36 17.26 -12.07 1.91
CA LYS A 36 16.15 -11.22 1.51
C LYS A 36 15.70 -10.45 2.74
N HIS A 37 15.77 -9.13 2.67
CA HIS A 37 15.31 -8.24 3.74
C HIS A 37 13.86 -7.87 3.46
N TYR A 38 12.99 -8.11 4.43
CA TYR A 38 11.57 -7.83 4.35
C TYR A 38 11.22 -6.69 5.28
N THR A 39 10.51 -5.70 4.73
CA THR A 39 9.85 -4.65 5.49
C THR A 39 8.35 -4.79 5.29
N VAL A 40 7.62 -5.06 6.37
CA VAL A 40 6.16 -5.10 6.38
C VAL A 40 5.65 -3.85 7.08
N VAL A 41 4.84 -3.06 6.38
CA VAL A 41 4.15 -1.90 6.95
C VAL A 41 2.65 -2.16 6.89
N LYS A 42 1.96 -2.02 8.02
CA LYS A 42 0.50 -2.08 8.11
C LYS A 42 -0.04 -0.74 8.57
N ILE A 43 -0.95 -0.17 7.78
CA ILE A 43 -1.76 0.98 8.15
C ILE A 43 -3.20 0.50 8.36
N SER A 44 -3.80 0.86 9.48
CA SER A 44 -5.23 0.66 9.72
C SER A 44 -5.87 2.00 10.04
N CYS A 45 -7.01 2.28 9.42
CA CYS A 45 -7.80 3.48 9.67
C CYS A 45 -9.27 3.25 9.35
N ASN A 46 -10.11 4.19 9.79
CA ASN A 46 -11.50 4.29 9.39
C ASN A 46 -11.65 5.44 8.39
N LEU A 47 -12.43 5.21 7.34
CA LEU A 47 -12.76 6.19 6.32
C LEU A 47 -14.18 6.69 6.52
N SER A 48 -14.38 8.00 6.39
CA SER A 48 -15.69 8.64 6.40
C SER A 48 -15.80 9.64 5.26
N ASP A 49 -17.04 9.92 4.88
CA ASP A 49 -17.36 11.08 4.06
C ASP A 49 -17.78 12.21 4.98
N ASP A 50 -17.11 13.36 4.89
CA ASP A 50 -17.39 14.56 5.68
C ASP A 50 -17.06 15.84 4.90
N GLU A 51 -17.12 16.99 5.56
CA GLU A 51 -16.86 18.30 4.94
C GLU A 51 -15.43 18.44 4.41
N ASN A 52 -14.49 17.62 4.88
CA ASN A 52 -13.08 17.64 4.48
C ASN A 52 -12.77 16.65 3.35
N GLY A 53 -13.71 15.76 2.98
CA GLY A 53 -13.53 14.85 1.87
C GLY A 53 -14.51 13.69 1.81
N MET A 54 -14.48 12.97 0.69
CA MET A 54 -15.32 11.79 0.44
C MET A 54 -14.45 10.52 0.44
N ASP A 55 -13.62 10.33 1.46
CA ASP A 55 -12.58 9.29 1.48
C ASP A 55 -13.13 7.86 1.41
N LEU A 56 -14.32 7.62 1.99
CA LEU A 56 -15.00 6.33 1.91
C LEU A 56 -15.57 6.11 0.51
N THR A 57 -16.31 7.07 -0.04
CA THR A 57 -16.85 6.98 -1.40
C THR A 57 -15.72 6.83 -2.44
N GLU A 58 -14.61 7.54 -2.24
CA GLU A 58 -13.44 7.44 -3.08
C GLU A 58 -12.79 6.05 -3.08
N PHE A 59 -12.71 5.40 -1.91
CA PHE A 59 -12.25 4.02 -1.81
C PHE A 59 -13.17 3.07 -2.57
N ARG A 60 -14.49 3.21 -2.41
CA ARG A 60 -15.49 2.40 -3.13
C ARG A 60 -15.38 2.58 -4.64
N ASN A 61 -15.22 3.82 -5.10
CA ASN A 61 -15.05 4.13 -6.51
C ASN A 61 -13.76 3.54 -7.09
N ALA A 62 -12.67 3.50 -6.33
CA ALA A 62 -11.43 2.85 -6.77
C ALA A 62 -11.63 1.34 -6.94
N LEU A 63 -12.30 0.69 -5.98
CA LEU A 63 -12.61 -0.75 -6.04
C LEU A 63 -13.50 -1.10 -7.25
N ALA A 64 -14.59 -0.35 -7.46
CA ALA A 64 -15.51 -0.58 -8.57
C ALA A 64 -14.83 -0.45 -9.94
N LYS A 65 -13.87 0.47 -10.07
CA LYS A 65 -13.08 0.64 -11.31
C LYS A 65 -12.03 -0.44 -11.53
N SER A 66 -11.69 -1.20 -10.49
CA SER A 66 -10.68 -2.25 -10.56
C SER A 66 -11.21 -3.65 -10.78
N GLY A 67 -12.54 -3.78 -10.87
CA GLY A 67 -13.24 -5.00 -11.23
C GLY A 67 -13.94 -5.66 -10.03
N ASP A 68 -14.99 -6.43 -10.32
CA ASP A 68 -15.97 -6.93 -9.36
C ASP A 68 -15.37 -7.74 -8.19
N ARG A 69 -14.24 -8.41 -8.44
CA ARG A 69 -13.53 -9.18 -7.40
C ARG A 69 -12.96 -8.29 -6.29
N TYR A 70 -12.52 -7.07 -6.60
CA TYR A 70 -11.88 -6.22 -5.61
C TYR A 70 -12.91 -5.64 -4.66
N GLU A 71 -14.06 -5.20 -5.17
CA GLU A 71 -15.14 -4.70 -4.32
C GLU A 71 -15.57 -5.76 -3.31
N SER A 72 -15.95 -6.95 -3.77
CA SER A 72 -16.42 -8.04 -2.89
C SER A 72 -15.39 -8.50 -1.85
N ASN A 73 -14.10 -8.51 -2.17
CA ASN A 73 -13.07 -9.07 -1.27
C ASN A 73 -12.31 -8.03 -0.44
N CYS A 74 -12.21 -6.78 -0.88
CA CYS A 74 -11.49 -5.73 -0.14
C CYS A 74 -12.38 -5.03 0.88
N ILE A 75 -13.70 -5.21 0.85
CA ILE A 75 -14.60 -4.63 1.84
C ILE A 75 -14.68 -5.56 3.05
N ASN A 76 -14.39 -5.02 4.24
CA ASN A 76 -14.74 -5.71 5.47
C ASN A 76 -16.25 -5.59 5.70
N HIS A 77 -17.00 -6.68 5.56
CA HIS A 77 -18.47 -6.65 5.72
C HIS A 77 -18.95 -6.32 7.14
N GLN A 78 -18.11 -6.55 8.16
CA GLN A 78 -18.44 -6.22 9.55
C GLN A 78 -18.11 -4.76 9.89
N GLU A 79 -17.04 -4.22 9.32
CA GLU A 79 -16.58 -2.84 9.50
C GLU A 79 -16.32 -2.20 8.12
N PRO A 80 -17.37 -1.80 7.36
CA PRO A 80 -17.23 -1.39 5.96
C PRO A 80 -16.48 -0.07 5.73
N ASP A 81 -16.33 0.73 6.78
CA ASP A 81 -15.55 1.96 6.85
C ASP A 81 -14.07 1.70 7.14
N LYS A 82 -13.71 0.50 7.62
CA LYS A 82 -12.35 0.17 8.01
C LYS A 82 -11.51 -0.31 6.83
N VAL A 83 -10.31 0.24 6.75
CA VAL A 83 -9.30 -0.15 5.78
C VAL A 83 -8.03 -0.56 6.51
N GLU A 84 -7.53 -1.74 6.15
CA GLU A 84 -6.20 -2.23 6.52
C GLU A 84 -5.35 -2.35 5.26
N LEU A 85 -4.43 -1.41 5.06
CA LEU A 85 -3.44 -1.43 3.98
C LEU A 85 -2.16 -2.08 4.49
N ILE A 86 -1.68 -3.10 3.80
CA ILE A 86 -0.43 -3.80 4.11
C ILE A 86 0.48 -3.70 2.90
N LEU A 87 1.69 -3.18 3.12
CA LEU A 87 2.83 -3.31 2.21
C LEU A 87 3.73 -4.42 2.75
N THR A 88 4.14 -5.33 1.86
CA THR A 88 5.32 -6.17 2.07
C THR A 88 6.35 -5.81 1.02
N ARG A 89 7.43 -5.14 1.43
CA ARG A 89 8.57 -4.84 0.57
C ARG A 89 9.67 -5.86 0.83
N GLN A 90 10.18 -6.42 -0.26
CA GLN A 90 11.33 -7.30 -0.28
C GLN A 90 12.48 -6.60 -0.96
N ASP A 91 13.61 -6.52 -0.27
CA ASP A 91 14.83 -5.89 -0.72
C ASP A 91 15.98 -6.91 -0.70
N VAL A 92 16.71 -7.00 -1.80
CA VAL A 92 17.93 -7.80 -1.92
C VAL A 92 19.04 -6.90 -2.43
N LYS A 93 20.20 -6.94 -1.76
CA LYS A 93 21.41 -6.25 -2.20
C LYS A 93 22.43 -7.31 -2.62
N ASP A 94 22.74 -7.36 -3.90
CA ASP A 94 23.76 -8.26 -4.46
C ASP A 94 24.86 -7.42 -5.14
N THR A 95 25.96 -8.09 -5.49
CA THR A 95 27.09 -7.61 -6.30
C THR A 95 26.67 -6.90 -7.59
N LYS A 96 25.52 -7.27 -8.18
CA LYS A 96 24.99 -6.66 -9.41
C LYS A 96 24.08 -5.45 -9.18
N GLY A 97 23.65 -5.20 -7.94
CA GLY A 97 22.77 -4.07 -7.62
C GLY A 97 21.70 -4.41 -6.59
N HIS A 98 20.70 -3.53 -6.53
CA HIS A 98 19.58 -3.63 -5.60
C HIS A 98 18.32 -4.08 -6.35
N VAL A 99 17.68 -5.13 -5.84
CA VAL A 99 16.39 -5.60 -6.33
C VAL A 99 15.34 -5.36 -5.24
N SER A 100 14.29 -4.64 -5.60
CA SER A 100 13.13 -4.40 -4.74
C SER A 100 11.85 -4.89 -5.40
N MET A 101 11.02 -5.59 -4.63
CA MET A 101 9.69 -6.03 -5.03
C MET A 101 8.71 -5.67 -3.91
N SER A 102 7.55 -5.14 -4.27
CA SER A 102 6.54 -4.72 -3.30
C SER A 102 5.19 -5.38 -3.58
N ASP A 103 4.62 -6.01 -2.55
CA ASP A 103 3.28 -6.59 -2.58
C ASP A 103 2.35 -5.75 -1.71
N PHE A 104 1.11 -5.55 -2.19
CA PHE A 104 0.09 -4.76 -1.52
C PHE A 104 -1.13 -5.60 -1.19
N MET A 105 -1.68 -5.40 0.01
CA MET A 105 -2.96 -5.98 0.40
C MET A 105 -3.87 -4.92 1.02
N ILE A 106 -5.18 -5.04 0.76
CA ILE A 106 -6.22 -4.26 1.44
C ILE A 106 -7.20 -5.23 2.08
N ASN A 107 -7.41 -5.11 3.39
CA ASN A 107 -8.33 -5.96 4.16
C ASN A 107 -8.09 -7.47 3.93
N ASN A 108 -6.81 -7.87 3.89
CA ASN A 108 -6.32 -9.22 3.60
C ASN A 108 -6.57 -9.74 2.17
N PHE A 109 -6.97 -8.87 1.23
CA PHE A 109 -7.02 -9.19 -0.18
C PHE A 109 -5.84 -8.59 -0.93
N GLU A 110 -5.19 -9.37 -1.78
CA GLU A 110 -4.01 -8.96 -2.54
C GLU A 110 -4.40 -8.04 -3.72
N ILE A 111 -3.66 -6.94 -3.88
CA ILE A 111 -3.85 -5.97 -4.96
C ILE A 111 -2.75 -6.16 -6.00
N MET A 112 -3.06 -6.90 -7.07
CA MET A 112 -2.10 -7.25 -8.12
C MET A 112 -2.19 -6.31 -9.32
N LEU A 113 -1.09 -5.65 -9.70
CA LEU A 113 -0.96 -4.92 -10.97
C LEU A 113 -0.76 -5.89 -12.14
N ASN A 114 -1.80 -6.66 -12.45
CA ASN A 114 -1.81 -7.58 -13.59
C ASN A 114 -2.62 -7.07 -14.79
N SER A 115 -3.34 -5.95 -14.62
CA SER A 115 -4.15 -5.31 -15.64
C SER A 115 -4.23 -3.79 -15.42
N LYS A 116 -4.51 -3.05 -16.49
CA LYS A 116 -4.73 -1.59 -16.42
C LYS A 116 -5.90 -1.23 -15.50
N GLU A 117 -6.87 -2.13 -15.34
CA GLU A 117 -8.01 -1.95 -14.45
C GLU A 117 -7.58 -1.85 -12.98
N THR A 118 -6.42 -2.38 -12.58
CA THR A 118 -5.95 -2.29 -11.18
C THR A 118 -5.21 -0.97 -10.86
N LEU A 119 -4.85 -0.15 -11.86
CA LEU A 119 -4.18 1.15 -11.67
C LEU A 119 -4.94 2.17 -10.78
N PRO A 120 -6.28 2.25 -10.82
CA PRO A 120 -7.08 3.06 -9.88
C PRO A 120 -6.79 2.73 -8.42
N MET A 121 -6.60 1.45 -8.06
CA MET A 121 -6.27 1.07 -6.68
C MET A 121 -4.88 1.56 -6.26
N PHE A 122 -3.88 1.50 -7.14
CA PHE A 122 -2.55 2.03 -6.84
C PHE A 122 -2.55 3.56 -6.73
N SER A 123 -3.34 4.23 -7.57
CA SER A 123 -3.58 5.68 -7.46
C SER A 123 -4.24 6.04 -6.13
N TYR A 124 -5.22 5.24 -5.70
CA TYR A 124 -5.87 5.38 -4.40
C TYR A 124 -4.90 5.17 -3.24
N ILE A 125 -4.10 4.09 -3.26
CA ILE A 125 -3.08 3.80 -2.23
C ILE A 125 -2.10 4.96 -2.10
N ALA A 126 -1.61 5.49 -3.23
CA ALA A 126 -0.69 6.63 -3.22
C ALA A 126 -1.35 7.87 -2.60
N ARG A 127 -2.60 8.16 -2.97
CA ARG A 127 -3.34 9.31 -2.41
C ARG A 127 -3.64 9.15 -0.92
N LEU A 128 -4.13 7.98 -0.50
CA LEU A 128 -4.40 7.68 0.91
C LEU A 128 -3.13 7.85 1.75
N SER A 129 -2.01 7.32 1.27
CA SER A 129 -0.72 7.47 1.94
C SER A 129 -0.32 8.94 2.10
N ARG A 130 -0.47 9.78 1.05
CA ARG A 130 -0.19 11.22 1.16
C ARG A 130 -1.09 11.93 2.17
N LYS A 131 -2.40 11.65 2.15
CA LYS A 131 -3.34 12.23 3.12
C LYS A 131 -2.95 11.84 4.55
N ILE A 132 -2.67 10.57 4.79
CA ILE A 132 -2.23 10.10 6.12
C ILE A 132 -0.93 10.78 6.53
N ALA A 133 0.07 10.88 5.65
CA ALA A 133 1.34 11.54 5.96
C ALA A 133 1.21 13.04 6.33
N SER A 134 0.15 13.70 5.83
CA SER A 134 -0.16 15.10 6.16
C SER A 134 -0.91 15.30 7.47
N LEU A 135 -1.35 14.23 8.15
CA LEU A 135 -2.05 14.36 9.44
C LEU A 135 -1.11 14.94 10.51
N GLU A 136 -1.64 15.90 11.26
CA GLU A 136 -0.94 16.48 12.40
C GLU A 136 -0.67 15.43 13.49
N GLY A 137 0.43 15.58 14.22
CA GLY A 137 0.80 14.67 15.31
C GLY A 137 1.49 13.37 14.90
N LEU A 138 1.77 13.14 13.60
CA LEU A 138 2.61 12.02 13.17
C LEU A 138 4.10 12.32 13.40
N ASN A 139 4.77 11.42 14.13
CA ASN A 139 6.22 11.43 14.28
C ASN A 139 6.94 10.99 12.99
N GLN A 140 8.23 11.31 12.89
CA GLN A 140 9.02 11.02 11.69
C GLN A 140 9.05 9.53 11.31
N PRO A 141 9.26 8.56 12.24
CA PRO A 141 9.26 7.15 11.88
C PRO A 141 7.97 6.65 11.23
N ARG A 142 6.81 7.19 11.67
CA ARG A 142 5.52 6.89 11.04
C ARG A 142 5.41 7.49 9.65
N LYS A 143 5.86 8.73 9.47
CA LYS A 143 5.93 9.38 8.14
C LYS A 143 6.81 8.59 7.19
N ASP A 144 7.95 8.09 7.64
CA ASP A 144 8.85 7.27 6.83
C ASP A 144 8.17 5.96 6.37
N CYS A 145 7.39 5.31 7.24
CA CYS A 145 6.61 4.12 6.87
C CYS A 145 5.55 4.43 5.80
N ILE A 146 4.85 5.55 5.94
CA ILE A 146 3.82 5.98 4.98
C ILE A 146 4.45 6.36 3.64
N ASN A 147 5.58 7.06 3.67
CA ASN A 147 6.34 7.42 2.48
C ASN A 147 6.89 6.18 1.77
N LEU A 148 7.28 5.14 2.52
CA LEU A 148 7.69 3.86 1.93
C LEU A 148 6.54 3.21 1.15
N ILE A 149 5.32 3.19 1.71
CA ILE A 149 4.12 2.71 1.01
C ILE A 149 3.88 3.50 -0.28
N ASN A 150 3.90 4.83 -0.18
CA ASN A 150 3.69 5.69 -1.35
C ASN A 150 4.72 5.43 -2.45
N LYS A 151 6.01 5.36 -2.07
CA LYS A 151 7.10 5.14 -3.01
C LYS A 151 7.04 3.75 -3.63
N SER A 152 6.79 2.71 -2.84
CA SER A 152 6.61 1.35 -3.36
C SER A 152 5.42 1.25 -4.33
N ALA A 153 4.33 1.97 -4.08
CA ALA A 153 3.17 1.95 -4.98
C ALA A 153 3.49 2.64 -6.31
N GLU A 154 4.23 3.75 -6.27
CA GLU A 154 4.76 4.42 -7.46
C GLU A 154 5.70 3.50 -8.24
N ASP A 155 6.68 2.89 -7.58
CA ASP A 155 7.68 2.03 -8.23
C ASP A 155 7.03 0.85 -8.96
N GLU A 156 6.06 0.15 -8.34
CA GLU A 156 5.36 -0.96 -8.99
C GLU A 156 4.43 -0.49 -10.12
N ALA A 157 3.77 0.66 -9.98
CA ALA A 157 2.95 1.22 -11.05
C ALA A 157 3.79 1.62 -12.27
N VAL A 158 4.96 2.24 -12.06
CA VAL A 158 5.88 2.61 -13.14
C VAL A 158 6.40 1.36 -13.85
N LYS A 159 6.88 0.35 -13.11
CA LYS A 159 7.33 -0.93 -13.68
C LYS A 159 6.25 -1.57 -14.56
N PHE A 160 4.99 -1.58 -14.09
CA PHE A 160 3.88 -2.11 -14.87
C PHE A 160 3.65 -1.32 -16.16
N ILE A 161 3.63 0.02 -16.09
CA ILE A 161 3.42 0.89 -17.25
C ILE A 161 4.53 0.72 -18.29
N GLU A 162 5.78 0.62 -17.86
CA GLU A 162 6.94 0.40 -18.74
C GLU A 162 6.96 -1.00 -19.38
N SER A 163 6.22 -1.96 -18.81
CA SER A 163 6.13 -3.33 -19.32
C SER A 163 5.03 -3.55 -20.37
N ILE A 164 4.17 -2.55 -20.61
CA ILE A 164 3.08 -2.57 -21.60
C ILE A 164 3.57 -2.01 -22.94
#